data_AF-A0A2V5UYB4-F1
#
_entry.id   AF-A0A2V5UYB4-F1
#
_cell.length_a   1.000
_cell.length_b   1.000
_cell.length_c   1.000
_cell.angle_alpha   90.00
_cell.angle_beta   90.00
_cell.angle_gamma   90.00
#
_symmetry.space_group_name_H-M   'P 1'
#
loop_
_entity.id
_entity.type
_entity.pdbx_description
1 polymer ?
#
loop_
_entity_poly.entity_id
_entity_poly.type
_entity_poly.pdbx_seq_one_letter_code
_entity_poly.pdbx_strand_id
1 'polypeptide(L)'
;MKVEGKGSFLNSGNLKEFAREMLNRGYREFVIDLARCAMMDSTFMGTMASVALRLKELGHGHLHVVHCGSRSQELLSGLGLDQIFDIHANGSNAPECEALGRDSKDERQETKKHEQAETMLEAHEALCEAAPENLFRFKDVLEYLKQDLHHETPSK
;
A
#
# COMPACT_ATOMS: atom_id res chain seq x y z
N MET A 1 2.56 6.16 -10.90
CA MET A 1 1.26 5.51 -10.66
C MET A 1 0.27 6.56 -10.20
N LYS A 2 -0.93 6.64 -10.79
CA LYS A 2 -1.98 7.57 -10.38
C LYS A 2 -3.07 6.83 -9.63
N VAL A 3 -3.47 7.34 -8.47
CA VAL A 3 -4.57 6.79 -7.67
C VAL A 3 -5.80 7.66 -7.90
N GLU A 4 -6.79 7.12 -8.59
CA GLU A 4 -8.07 7.79 -8.83
C GLU A 4 -9.15 7.20 -7.92
N GLY A 5 -9.93 8.06 -7.25
CA GLY A 5 -11.01 7.64 -6.36
C GLY A 5 -10.52 7.29 -4.95
N LYS A 6 -10.77 6.07 -4.48
CA LYS A 6 -10.43 5.64 -3.11
C LYS A 6 -9.30 4.60 -3.15
N GLY A 7 -8.20 4.86 -2.44
CA GLY A 7 -7.22 3.83 -2.09
C GLY A 7 -7.86 2.89 -1.06
N SER A 8 -8.10 1.64 -1.44
CA SER A 8 -8.78 0.70 -0.57
C SER A 8 -8.24 -0.70 -0.70
N PHE A 9 -8.64 -1.59 0.20
CA PHE A 9 -8.34 -3.02 0.10
C PHE A 9 -8.71 -3.66 -1.26
N LEU A 10 -9.65 -3.06 -2.01
CA LEU A 10 -10.06 -3.56 -3.33
C LEU A 10 -9.00 -3.33 -4.42
N ASN A 11 -8.16 -2.30 -4.28
CA ASN A 11 -7.11 -1.98 -5.25
C ASN A 11 -5.69 -2.15 -4.69
N SER A 12 -5.54 -2.46 -3.40
CA SER A 12 -4.25 -2.77 -2.79
C SER A 12 -3.59 -4.01 -3.40
N GLY A 13 -4.35 -5.07 -3.69
CA GLY A 13 -3.80 -6.28 -4.34
C GLY A 13 -3.14 -5.96 -5.69
N ASN A 14 -3.85 -5.20 -6.54
CA ASN A 14 -3.33 -4.77 -7.84
C ASN A 14 -2.06 -3.91 -7.71
N LEU A 15 -2.02 -3.01 -6.72
CA LEU A 15 -0.85 -2.18 -6.45
C LEU A 15 0.35 -3.05 -6.03
N LYS A 16 0.14 -4.02 -5.14
CA LYS A 16 1.16 -4.97 -4.69
C LYS A 16 1.73 -5.77 -5.85
N GLU A 17 0.88 -6.36 -6.67
CA GLU A 17 1.31 -7.15 -7.84
C GLU A 17 2.09 -6.29 -8.83
N PHE A 18 1.56 -5.12 -9.18
CA PHE A 18 2.24 -4.19 -10.07
C PHE A 18 3.63 -3.80 -9.53
N ALA A 19 3.71 -3.42 -8.26
CA ALA A 19 4.97 -3.04 -7.64
C ALA A 19 5.97 -4.20 -7.64
N ARG A 20 5.52 -5.42 -7.30
CA ARG A 20 6.35 -6.63 -7.35
C ARG A 20 6.92 -6.89 -8.74
N GLU A 21 6.09 -6.82 -9.78
CA GLU A 21 6.53 -7.03 -11.15
C GLU A 21 7.54 -5.96 -11.60
N MET A 22 7.32 -4.71 -11.23
CA MET A 22 8.25 -3.62 -11.55
C MET A 22 9.57 -3.74 -10.79
N LEU A 23 9.55 -4.15 -9.52
CA LEU A 23 10.74 -4.46 -8.75
C LEU A 23 11.56 -5.59 -9.40
N ASN A 24 10.90 -6.67 -9.84
CA ASN A 24 11.53 -7.80 -10.51
C ASN A 24 12.17 -7.40 -11.85
N ARG A 25 11.60 -6.41 -12.54
CA ARG A 25 12.16 -5.82 -13.77
C ARG A 25 13.30 -4.82 -13.50
N GLY A 26 13.59 -4.54 -12.23
CA GLY A 26 14.69 -3.67 -11.82
C GLY A 26 14.31 -2.19 -11.67
N TYR A 27 13.03 -1.83 -11.67
CA TYR A 27 12.62 -0.47 -11.32
C TYR A 27 12.75 -0.25 -9.82
N ARG A 28 13.37 0.86 -9.42
CA ARG A 28 13.59 1.24 -8.01
C ARG A 28 12.96 2.57 -7.62
N GLU A 29 12.45 3.31 -8.59
CA GLU A 29 11.84 4.61 -8.37
C GLU A 29 10.33 4.50 -8.60
N PHE A 30 9.54 4.74 -7.57
CA PHE A 30 8.09 4.68 -7.63
C PHE A 30 7.51 6.04 -7.25
N VAL A 31 6.64 6.58 -8.10
CA VAL A 31 5.90 7.81 -7.81
C VAL A 31 4.42 7.48 -7.70
N ILE A 32 3.81 7.86 -6.59
CA ILE A 32 2.38 7.71 -6.32
C ILE A 32 1.75 9.09 -6.32
N ASP A 33 0.90 9.35 -7.31
CA ASP A 33 0.15 10.59 -7.46
C ASP A 33 -1.23 10.45 -6.83
N LEU A 34 -1.47 11.26 -5.80
CA LEU A 34 -2.71 11.29 -5.01
C LEU A 34 -3.63 12.45 -5.38
N ALA A 35 -3.38 13.18 -6.48
CA ALA A 35 -4.17 14.35 -6.88
C ALA A 35 -5.68 14.09 -6.98
N ARG A 36 -6.08 12.87 -7.35
CA ARG A 36 -7.47 12.42 -7.49
C ARG A 36 -7.87 11.36 -6.46
N CYS A 37 -7.06 11.17 -5.42
CA CYS A 37 -7.33 10.22 -4.35
C CYS A 37 -8.09 10.93 -3.22
N ALA A 38 -9.38 10.63 -3.10
CA ALA A 38 -10.26 11.24 -2.11
C ALA A 38 -10.01 10.71 -0.68
N MET A 39 -9.62 9.44 -0.54
CA MET A 39 -9.43 8.78 0.75
C MET A 39 -8.59 7.51 0.59
N MET A 40 -7.83 7.15 1.63
CA MET A 40 -7.09 5.88 1.72
C MET A 40 -7.49 5.14 3.00
N ASP A 41 -7.61 3.81 2.94
CA ASP A 41 -7.71 2.97 4.14
C ASP A 41 -6.33 2.46 4.61
N SER A 42 -6.31 1.82 5.77
CA SER A 42 -5.08 1.25 6.36
C SER A 42 -4.45 0.20 5.46
N THR A 43 -5.25 -0.61 4.76
CA THR A 43 -4.75 -1.64 3.85
C THR A 43 -3.98 -1.05 2.67
N PHE A 44 -4.51 0.01 2.05
CA PHE A 44 -3.82 0.68 0.95
C PHE A 44 -2.53 1.35 1.43
N MET A 45 -2.57 2.04 2.58
CA MET A 45 -1.38 2.66 3.18
C MET A 45 -0.32 1.63 3.57
N GLY A 46 -0.73 0.51 4.16
CA GLY A 46 0.17 -0.59 4.50
C GLY A 46 0.76 -1.29 3.28
N THR A 47 0.03 -1.35 2.17
CA THR A 47 0.57 -1.85 0.90
C THR A 47 1.61 -0.90 0.32
N MET A 48 1.39 0.42 0.40
CA MET A 48 2.44 1.38 0.03
C MET A 48 3.67 1.22 0.95
N ALA A 49 3.45 0.99 2.25
CA ALA A 49 4.51 0.78 3.22
C ALA A 49 5.33 -0.47 2.89
N SER A 50 4.70 -1.59 2.57
CA SER A 50 5.40 -2.83 2.20
C SER A 50 6.25 -2.66 0.95
N VAL A 51 5.78 -1.91 -0.05
CA VAL A 51 6.57 -1.57 -1.24
C VAL A 51 7.78 -0.70 -0.88
N ALA A 52 7.61 0.34 -0.06
CA ALA A 52 8.73 1.19 0.36
C ALA A 52 9.77 0.46 1.22
N LEU A 53 9.31 -0.38 2.16
CA LEU A 53 10.20 -1.23 2.95
C LEU A 53 11.01 -2.15 2.04
N ARG A 54 10.36 -2.77 1.05
CA ARG A 54 11.05 -3.63 0.07
C ARG A 54 12.09 -2.86 -0.76
N LEU A 55 11.79 -1.63 -1.16
CA LEU A 55 12.75 -0.76 -1.86
C LEU A 55 13.96 -0.42 -0.99
N LYS A 56 13.73 -0.16 0.30
CA LYS A 56 14.77 0.10 1.29
C LYS A 56 15.67 -1.12 1.53
N GLU A 57 15.10 -2.33 1.61
CA GLU A 57 15.86 -3.58 1.70
C GLU A 57 16.79 -3.81 0.50
N LEU A 58 16.34 -3.38 -0.69
CA LEU A 58 17.12 -3.47 -1.92
C LEU A 58 18.21 -2.37 -2.02
N GLY A 59 18.26 -1.44 -1.06
CA GLY A 59 19.34 -0.48 -0.84
C GLY A 59 19.38 0.75 -1.76
N HIS A 60 18.60 0.78 -2.84
CA HIS A 60 18.69 1.81 -3.88
C HIS A 60 17.34 2.22 -4.49
N GLY A 61 16.28 2.30 -3.70
CA GLY A 61 14.97 2.65 -4.23
C GLY A 61 14.16 3.58 -3.36
N HIS A 62 13.41 4.45 -4.01
CA HIS A 62 12.58 5.47 -3.40
C HIS A 62 11.11 5.32 -3.78
N LEU A 63 10.24 5.57 -2.80
CA LEU A 63 8.81 5.74 -3.01
C LEU A 63 8.45 7.20 -2.72
N HIS A 64 8.07 7.91 -3.78
CA HIS A 64 7.64 9.29 -3.73
C HIS A 64 6.12 9.36 -3.71
N VAL A 65 5.57 10.18 -2.81
CA VAL A 65 4.13 10.51 -2.80
C VAL A 65 3.97 11.97 -3.20
N VAL A 66 3.22 12.22 -4.27
CA VAL A 66 3.00 13.57 -4.83
C VAL A 66 1.52 13.93 -4.77
N HIS A 67 1.23 15.24 -4.74
CA HIS A 67 -0.12 15.79 -4.60
C HIS A 67 -0.87 15.25 -3.37
N CYS A 68 -0.14 15.00 -2.29
CA CYS A 68 -0.71 14.60 -1.02
C CYS A 68 -1.38 15.81 -0.35
N GLY A 69 -2.70 15.76 -0.15
CA GLY A 69 -3.43 16.77 0.62
C GLY A 69 -3.09 16.71 2.12
N SER A 70 -3.29 17.81 2.85
CA SER A 70 -2.94 17.93 4.28
C SER A 70 -3.48 16.79 5.14
N ARG A 71 -4.75 16.42 4.96
CA ARG A 71 -5.38 15.30 5.68
C ARG A 71 -4.68 13.97 5.42
N SER A 72 -4.32 13.69 4.18
CA SER A 72 -3.62 12.45 3.82
C SER A 72 -2.20 12.45 4.35
N GLN A 73 -1.53 13.61 4.33
CA GLN A 73 -0.20 13.77 4.91
C GLN A 73 -0.22 13.52 6.42
N GLU A 74 -1.18 14.09 7.15
CA GLU A 74 -1.34 13.84 8.59
C GLU A 74 -1.59 12.36 8.90
N LEU A 75 -2.38 11.67 8.07
CA LEU A 75 -2.61 10.23 8.21
C LEU A 75 -1.33 9.41 7.98
N LEU A 76 -0.56 9.74 6.94
CA LEU A 76 0.71 9.05 6.62
C LEU A 76 1.75 9.29 7.72
N SER A 77 1.94 10.53 8.16
CA SER A 77 2.82 10.86 9.29
C SER A 77 2.35 10.23 10.60
N GLY A 78 1.05 10.22 10.86
CA GLY A 78 0.47 9.56 12.04
C GLY A 78 0.62 8.03 12.05
N LEU A 79 1.05 7.43 10.94
CA LEU A 79 1.42 6.02 10.83
C LEU A 79 2.94 5.80 10.78
N GLY A 80 3.73 6.87 10.85
CA GLY A 80 5.20 6.86 10.72
C GLY A 80 5.72 6.62 9.30
N LEU A 81 4.84 6.74 8.29
CA LEU A 81 5.19 6.45 6.89
C LEU A 81 5.99 7.57 6.23
N ASP A 82 5.99 8.76 6.79
CA ASP A 82 6.85 9.89 6.41
C ASP A 82 8.34 9.61 6.64
N GLN A 83 8.70 8.59 7.41
CA GLN A 83 10.09 8.14 7.59
C GLN A 83 10.58 7.21 6.48
N ILE A 84 9.65 6.66 5.68
CA ILE A 84 9.96 5.71 4.59
C ILE A 84 9.48 6.21 3.22
N PHE A 85 8.61 7.21 3.18
CA PHE A 85 8.16 7.87 1.95
C PHE A 85 8.79 9.24 1.81
N ASP A 86 9.17 9.57 0.58
CA ASP A 86 9.50 10.93 0.20
C ASP A 86 8.19 11.65 -0.17
N ILE A 87 7.60 12.36 0.80
CA ILE A 87 6.31 13.06 0.63
C ILE A 87 6.55 14.47 0.09
N HIS A 88 6.07 14.72 -1.12
CA HIS A 88 6.15 16.01 -1.80
C HIS A 88 4.81 16.74 -1.70
N ALA A 89 4.79 17.82 -0.93
CA ALA A 89 3.62 18.70 -0.81
C ALA A 89 3.33 19.43 -2.13
N ASN A 90 2.05 19.81 -2.33
CA ASN A 90 1.57 20.50 -3.53
C ASN A 90 2.50 21.65 -3.95
N GLY A 91 3.04 21.56 -5.17
CA GLY A 91 3.95 22.55 -5.76
C GLY A 91 5.39 22.07 -6.00
N SER A 92 5.75 20.88 -5.49
CA SER A 92 7.02 20.24 -5.86
C SER A 92 6.82 19.46 -7.15
N ASN A 93 7.60 19.77 -8.19
CA ASN A 93 7.52 19.09 -9.48
C ASN A 93 7.72 17.58 -9.29
N ALA A 94 6.65 16.80 -9.41
CA ALA A 94 6.77 15.37 -9.59
C ALA A 94 7.66 15.11 -10.82
N PRO A 95 8.58 14.14 -10.81
CA PRO A 95 9.25 13.75 -12.05
C PRO A 95 8.17 13.31 -13.04
N GLU A 96 8.27 13.83 -14.26
CA GLU A 96 7.24 13.76 -15.29
C GLU A 96 6.89 12.30 -15.58
N CYS A 97 5.75 11.83 -15.07
CA CYS A 97 5.33 10.44 -15.16
C CYS A 97 4.12 10.36 -16.10
N GLU A 98 4.40 10.12 -17.39
CA GLU A 98 3.38 9.96 -18.41
C GLU A 98 2.52 8.71 -18.17
N ALA A 99 1.23 8.85 -18.45
CA ALA A 99 0.17 8.00 -17.93
C ALA A 99 0.08 6.62 -18.61
N LEU A 100 -0.09 5.57 -17.81
CA LEU A 100 -0.63 4.28 -18.27
C LEU A 100 -1.97 4.06 -17.57
N GLY A 101 -3.05 4.28 -18.32
CA GLY A 101 -4.40 3.90 -17.92
C GLY A 101 -4.69 2.47 -18.32
N ARG A 102 -5.08 1.63 -17.36
CA ARG A 102 -5.85 0.41 -17.62
C ARG A 102 -6.61 -0.01 -16.38
N ASP A 103 -7.93 0.13 -16.47
CA ASP A 103 -8.88 -0.60 -15.65
C ASP A 103 -8.71 -2.10 -15.94
N SER A 104 -8.78 -2.92 -14.89
CA SER A 104 -8.99 -4.36 -15.02
C SER A 104 -9.88 -4.82 -13.88
N LYS A 105 -11.16 -5.01 -14.23
CA LYS A 105 -12.09 -5.88 -13.51
C LYS A 105 -11.92 -7.26 -14.11
N ASP A 106 -11.68 -8.30 -13.30
CA ASP A 106 -12.36 -9.57 -13.53
C ASP A 106 -12.32 -10.54 -12.35
N GLU A 107 -13.33 -11.41 -12.34
CA GLU A 107 -13.98 -12.33 -11.41
C GLU A 107 -13.13 -13.47 -10.81
N ARG A 108 -13.45 -13.82 -9.54
CA ARG A 108 -13.17 -15.09 -8.80
C ARG A 108 -13.43 -14.87 -7.30
N GLN A 109 -14.68 -14.91 -6.85
CA GLN A 109 -15.08 -14.34 -5.55
C GLN A 109 -14.54 -15.04 -4.29
N GLU A 110 -14.11 -16.29 -4.37
CA GLU A 110 -13.73 -17.08 -3.18
C GLU A 110 -12.22 -17.13 -2.96
N THR A 111 -11.43 -17.41 -4.02
CA THR A 111 -9.97 -17.24 -4.00
C THR A 111 -9.54 -15.81 -3.70
N LYS A 112 -10.32 -14.83 -4.16
CA LYS A 112 -10.09 -13.42 -3.84
C LYS A 112 -10.25 -13.09 -2.37
N LYS A 113 -11.10 -13.77 -1.59
CA LYS A 113 -11.31 -13.42 -0.18
C LYS A 113 -10.08 -13.76 0.65
N HIS A 114 -9.56 -14.97 0.48
CA HIS A 114 -8.32 -15.39 1.11
C HIS A 114 -7.15 -14.49 0.70
N GLU A 115 -6.94 -14.28 -0.60
CA GLU A 115 -5.88 -13.39 -1.11
C GLU A 115 -6.03 -11.93 -0.60
N GLN A 116 -7.27 -11.45 -0.45
CA GLN A 116 -7.57 -10.14 0.13
C GLN A 116 -7.24 -10.09 1.62
N ALA A 117 -7.61 -11.12 2.40
CA ALA A 117 -7.30 -11.21 3.81
C ALA A 117 -5.79 -11.29 4.06
N GLU A 118 -5.05 -12.04 3.24
CA GLU A 118 -3.57 -12.06 3.26
C GLU A 118 -3.00 -10.69 2.94
N THR A 119 -3.50 -10.02 1.90
CA THR A 119 -3.06 -8.67 1.53
C THR A 119 -3.34 -7.67 2.65
N MET A 120 -4.48 -7.76 3.33
CA MET A 120 -4.82 -6.92 4.48
C MET A 120 -3.88 -7.20 5.65
N LEU A 121 -3.59 -8.47 5.95
CA LEU A 121 -2.72 -8.84 7.05
C LEU A 121 -1.31 -8.28 6.83
N GLU A 122 -0.71 -8.57 5.68
CA GLU A 122 0.62 -8.08 5.32
C GLU A 122 0.69 -6.55 5.34
N ALA A 123 -0.35 -5.86 4.87
CA ALA A 123 -0.40 -4.41 4.90
C ALA A 123 -0.35 -3.87 6.34
N HIS A 124 -1.12 -4.45 7.26
CA HIS A 124 -1.10 -4.03 8.66
C HIS A 124 0.21 -4.40 9.36
N GLU A 125 0.83 -5.53 9.01
CA GLU A 125 2.16 -5.90 9.50
C GLU A 125 3.23 -4.92 9.02
N ALA A 126 3.19 -4.49 7.76
CA ALA A 126 4.09 -3.46 7.23
C ALA A 126 3.91 -2.10 7.92
N LEU A 127 2.67 -1.74 8.31
CA LEU A 127 2.45 -0.55 9.15
C LEU A 127 3.09 -0.69 10.54
N CYS A 128 3.06 -1.88 11.13
CA CYS A 128 3.70 -2.15 12.42
C CYS A 128 5.23 -2.17 12.33
N GLU A 129 5.77 -2.63 11.20
CA GLU A 129 7.20 -2.58 10.92
C GLU A 129 7.68 -1.13 10.71
N ALA A 130 6.88 -0.31 10.01
CA ALA A 130 7.17 1.11 9.82
C ALA A 130 7.15 1.89 11.15
N ALA A 131 6.21 1.58 12.04
CA ALA A 131 6.12 2.18 13.37
C ALA A 131 5.52 1.19 14.38
N PRO A 132 6.28 0.70 15.38
CA PRO A 132 5.82 -0.30 16.34
C PRO A 132 4.57 0.10 17.14
N GLU A 133 4.32 1.40 17.30
CA GLU A 133 3.13 1.95 17.97
C GLU A 133 1.82 1.54 17.27
N ASN A 134 1.89 1.26 15.97
CA ASN A 134 0.74 0.79 15.20
C ASN A 134 0.25 -0.60 15.65
N LEU A 135 1.09 -1.41 16.30
CA LEU A 135 0.70 -2.72 16.82
C LEU A 135 -0.42 -2.61 17.86
N PHE A 136 -0.38 -1.61 18.73
CA PHE A 136 -1.45 -1.37 19.70
C PHE A 136 -2.76 -0.91 19.03
N ARG A 137 -2.66 -0.21 17.90
CA ARG A 137 -3.82 0.31 17.15
C ARG A 137 -4.52 -0.76 16.34
N PHE A 138 -3.75 -1.72 15.81
CA PHE A 138 -4.24 -2.73 14.87
C PHE A 138 -4.29 -4.15 15.43
N LYS A 139 -3.96 -4.35 16.72
CA LYS A 139 -3.94 -5.67 17.36
C LYS A 139 -5.17 -6.50 17.06
N ASP A 140 -6.36 -5.96 17.30
CA ASP A 140 -7.61 -6.71 17.14
C ASP A 140 -7.88 -7.08 15.67
N VAL A 141 -7.49 -6.20 14.73
CA VAL A 141 -7.61 -6.45 13.29
C VAL A 141 -6.63 -7.52 12.83
N LEU A 142 -5.38 -7.46 13.30
CA LEU A 142 -4.35 -8.45 12.99
C LEU A 142 -4.73 -9.83 13.51
N GLU A 143 -5.21 -9.93 14.76
CA GLU A 143 -5.64 -11.19 15.35
C GLU A 143 -6.84 -11.77 14.60
N TYR A 144 -7.82 -10.93 14.24
CA TYR A 144 -8.97 -11.34 13.44
C TYR A 144 -8.54 -11.90 12.07
N LEU A 145 -7.70 -11.18 11.32
CA LEU A 145 -7.23 -11.61 10.00
C LEU A 145 -6.42 -12.91 10.06
N LYS A 146 -5.56 -13.07 11.09
CA LYS A 146 -4.82 -14.33 11.30
C LYS A 146 -5.77 -15.50 11.55
N GLN A 147 -6.77 -15.30 12.40
CA GLN A 147 -7.77 -16.33 12.68
C GLN A 147 -8.59 -16.69 11.44
N ASP A 148 -9.02 -15.71 10.66
CA ASP A 148 -9.81 -15.91 9.44
C ASP A 148 -9.04 -16.77 8.41
N LEU A 149 -7.76 -16.44 8.17
CA LEU A 149 -6.87 -17.21 7.29
C LEU A 149 -6.61 -18.64 7.79
N HIS A 150 -6.51 -18.84 9.11
CA HIS A 150 -6.37 -20.18 9.68
C HIS A 150 -7.65 -21.02 9.55
N HIS A 151 -8.84 -20.42 9.68
CA HIS A 151 -10.11 -21.13 9.53
C HIS A 151 -10.42 -21.52 8.08
N GLU A 152 -9.88 -20.80 7.09
CA GLU A 152 -10.00 -21.15 5.67
C GLU A 152 -9.00 -22.23 5.19
N THR A 153 -8.14 -22.75 6.09
CA THR A 153 -7.37 -24.00 5.86
C THR A 153 -8.03 -25.23 6.50
N PRO A 154 -9.13 -25.80 5.97
CA PRO A 154 -9.55 -27.14 6.38
C PRO A 154 -8.65 -28.19 5.73
N SER A 155 -8.07 -29.03 6.61
CA SER A 155 -7.41 -30.31 6.39
C SER A 155 -7.45 -30.89 4.96
N LYS A 156 -6.28 -31.17 4.41
CA LYS A 156 -6.07 -32.36 3.58
C LYS A 156 -5.38 -33.45 4.39
#